data_AF-A0A930VYC1-F1
#
_entry.id   AF-A0A930VYC1-F1
#
_cell.length_a   1.000
_cell.length_b   1.000
_cell.length_c   1.000
_cell.angle_alpha   90.00
_cell.angle_beta   90.00
_cell.angle_gamma   90.00
#
_symmetry.space_group_name_H-M   'P 1'
#
loop_
_entity.id
_entity.type
_entity.pdbx_description
1 polymer ?
#
loop_
_entity_poly.entity_id
_entity_poly.type
_entity_poly.pdbx_seq_one_letter_code
_entity_poly.pdbx_strand_id
1 'polypeptide(L)'
;TCSVYLADRVLPMLPERLCNDLCSLRPHEDRLTVSVRMRLDAEGAICSVQAMKAVIRSAARLSYEQVDDLLEGKMSQDSLVMGDATQQSALVRMLETLDEIRAKRQKIRYKRGAIDFETVETRMLLDVEGRPTGVSVRRRTRATNLIEEAMLLANESVAKMLADKDIKTAYRVHESPSPEALHAGLSVLVAIGALETGEAARIAAGDSHAICGALEKSRGTGYARVVNAVLLRAQKRAIYLPVNQGHYALGASAYCHFTSPIRRYPDILVHRALKSLLAGEKPVEKGARVGQAKSDGKARLEQERALPQLCATCSERERVADAAARTSQKIKMAEFYQSRIGEEAWGTIDGVERFGLFVTLDATYAEGLLHVKDLGQEWIRYDEEQLMLIGEATGKRWRMGDRIKVRVFAVIIERGQIDFLPADVSPGKGFAC
;
A
#
# COMPACT_ATOMS: atom_id res chain seq x y z
N THR A 1 13.95 12.53 0.94
CA THR A 1 14.23 11.24 1.63
C THR A 1 13.49 10.07 1.01
N CYS A 2 12.61 10.29 0.03
CA CYS A 2 12.02 9.25 -0.81
C CYS A 2 11.76 9.82 -2.22
N SER A 3 11.59 8.96 -3.20
CA SER A 3 11.11 9.36 -4.52
C SER A 3 9.62 9.70 -4.45
N VAL A 4 9.17 10.70 -5.22
CA VAL A 4 7.75 11.09 -5.31
C VAL A 4 7.22 10.67 -6.67
N TYR A 5 6.13 9.90 -6.69
CA TYR A 5 5.50 9.42 -7.93
C TYR A 5 4.21 10.23 -8.14
N LEU A 6 4.28 11.24 -9.00
CA LEU A 6 3.14 12.04 -9.42
C LEU A 6 2.42 11.35 -10.60
N ALA A 7 1.27 11.87 -11.01
CA ALA A 7 0.53 11.29 -12.13
C ALA A 7 1.30 11.35 -13.45
N ASP A 8 2.06 12.42 -13.66
CA ASP A 8 2.76 12.72 -14.91
C ASP A 8 4.27 12.46 -14.89
N ARG A 9 4.89 12.44 -13.70
CA ARG A 9 6.34 12.32 -13.56
C ARG A 9 6.77 11.67 -12.25
N VAL A 10 8.04 11.29 -12.20
CA VAL A 10 8.70 10.83 -10.97
C VAL A 10 9.76 11.84 -10.57
N LEU A 11 9.77 12.23 -9.31
CA LEU A 11 10.84 13.00 -8.70
C LEU A 11 11.75 12.02 -7.95
N PRO A 12 12.90 11.59 -8.53
CA PRO A 12 13.71 10.54 -7.95
C PRO A 12 14.47 11.04 -6.72
N MET A 13 14.64 10.17 -5.71
CA MET A 13 15.42 10.48 -4.52
C MET A 13 16.91 10.67 -4.81
N LEU A 14 17.45 9.89 -5.74
CA LEU A 14 18.84 9.94 -6.17
C LEU A 14 18.91 10.46 -7.62
N PRO A 15 20.05 11.03 -8.04
CA PRO A 15 20.27 11.40 -9.44
C PRO A 15 19.93 10.27 -10.42
N GLU A 16 19.39 10.61 -11.58
CA GLU A 16 18.94 9.63 -12.59
C GLU A 16 20.05 8.68 -13.01
N ARG A 17 21.29 9.15 -13.11
CA ARG A 17 22.46 8.30 -13.41
C ARG A 17 22.68 7.20 -12.37
N LEU A 18 22.35 7.43 -11.10
CA LEU A 18 22.40 6.39 -10.08
C LEU A 18 21.17 5.48 -10.17
N CYS A 19 19.97 6.07 -10.23
CA CYS A 19 18.72 5.31 -10.21
C CYS A 19 18.55 4.39 -11.43
N ASN A 20 18.77 4.93 -12.63
CA ASN A 20 18.37 4.29 -13.88
C ASN A 20 19.49 3.46 -14.51
N ASP A 21 20.73 3.63 -14.05
CA ASP A 21 21.91 3.02 -14.65
C ASP A 21 22.74 2.23 -13.63
N LEU A 22 23.50 2.91 -12.76
CA LEU A 22 24.50 2.26 -11.90
C LEU A 22 23.88 1.37 -10.80
N CYS A 23 22.77 1.78 -10.20
CA CYS A 23 22.09 1.00 -9.17
C CYS A 23 20.95 0.13 -9.73
N SER A 24 20.56 0.34 -10.99
CA SER A 24 19.51 -0.46 -11.63
C SER A 24 20.04 -1.86 -11.95
N LEU A 25 19.29 -2.90 -11.60
CA LEU A 25 19.64 -4.30 -11.86
C LEU A 25 19.30 -4.69 -13.30
N ARG A 26 19.96 -4.03 -14.26
CA ARG A 26 19.75 -4.26 -15.69
C ARG A 26 20.08 -5.70 -16.09
N PRO A 27 19.34 -6.29 -17.04
CA PRO A 27 19.63 -7.63 -17.53
C PRO A 27 21.00 -7.64 -18.23
N HIS A 28 21.69 -8.77 -18.10
CA HIS A 28 22.97 -9.07 -18.74
C HIS A 28 24.13 -8.13 -18.41
N GLU A 29 24.03 -7.37 -17.32
CA GLU A 29 25.14 -6.54 -16.82
C GLU A 29 25.49 -6.92 -15.38
N ASP A 30 26.79 -6.86 -15.04
CA ASP A 30 27.25 -7.10 -13.68
C ASP A 30 26.84 -5.94 -12.78
N ARG A 31 26.29 -6.27 -11.61
CA ARG A 31 25.76 -5.32 -10.63
C ARG A 31 26.10 -5.71 -9.21
N LEU A 32 26.52 -4.72 -8.44
CA LEU A 32 26.81 -4.87 -7.01
C LEU A 32 25.51 -4.90 -6.22
N THR A 33 25.37 -5.89 -5.34
CA THR A 33 24.19 -6.05 -4.49
C THR A 33 24.56 -6.28 -3.04
N VAL A 34 23.60 -5.96 -2.16
CA VAL A 34 23.52 -6.56 -0.84
C VAL A 34 22.45 -7.63 -0.93
N SER A 35 22.85 -8.88 -0.84
CA SER A 35 21.98 -10.04 -1.06
C SER A 35 21.67 -10.73 0.26
N VAL A 36 20.48 -11.32 0.36
CA VAL A 36 20.05 -12.12 1.50
C VAL A 36 19.74 -13.52 1.00
N ARG A 37 20.52 -14.50 1.43
CA ARG A 37 20.31 -15.92 1.13
C ARG A 37 19.54 -16.56 2.27
N MET A 38 18.44 -17.22 1.95
CA MET A 38 17.53 -17.83 2.91
C MET A 38 17.34 -19.30 2.56
N ARG A 39 17.33 -20.16 3.58
CA ARG A 39 16.93 -21.55 3.44
C ARG A 39 15.58 -21.72 4.10
N LEU A 40 14.62 -22.25 3.34
CA LEU A 40 13.27 -22.52 3.81
C LEU A 40 13.06 -24.04 3.96
N ASP A 41 12.20 -24.45 4.87
CA ASP A 41 11.72 -25.84 4.95
C ASP A 41 10.57 -26.09 3.95
N ALA A 42 10.01 -27.31 4.00
CA ALA A 42 8.93 -27.71 3.10
C ALA A 42 7.66 -26.89 3.31
N GLU A 43 7.44 -26.36 4.51
CA GLU A 43 6.30 -25.53 4.91
C GLU A 43 6.53 -24.03 4.63
N GLY A 44 7.74 -23.64 4.21
CA GLY A 44 8.12 -22.27 3.91
C GLY A 44 8.58 -21.46 5.13
N ALA A 45 8.84 -22.09 6.28
CA ALA A 45 9.44 -21.43 7.44
C ALA A 45 10.96 -21.26 7.25
N ILE A 46 11.52 -20.24 7.89
CA ILE A 46 12.93 -19.87 7.72
C ILE A 46 13.79 -20.79 8.59
N CYS A 47 14.69 -21.55 7.97
CA CYS A 47 15.68 -22.35 8.68
C CYS A 47 16.99 -21.59 8.93
N SER A 48 17.44 -20.78 7.97
CA SER A 48 18.67 -19.99 8.12
C SER A 48 18.67 -18.78 7.18
N VAL A 49 19.32 -17.70 7.62
CA VAL A 49 19.46 -16.44 6.89
C VAL A 49 20.93 -16.03 6.87
N GLN A 50 21.42 -15.60 5.72
CA GLN A 50 22.75 -15.02 5.57
C GLN A 50 22.69 -13.80 4.66
N ALA A 51 23.11 -12.64 5.18
CA ALA A 51 23.34 -11.45 4.36
C ALA A 51 24.79 -11.42 3.83
N MET A 52 24.98 -10.90 2.62
CA MET A 52 26.31 -10.79 2.00
C MET A 52 26.36 -9.65 0.97
N LYS A 53 27.57 -9.16 0.70
CA LYS A 53 27.83 -8.36 -0.51
C LYS A 53 28.05 -9.33 -1.66
N ALA A 54 27.41 -9.08 -2.79
CA ALA A 54 27.49 -9.96 -3.96
C ALA A 54 27.62 -9.15 -5.26
N VAL A 55 28.00 -9.85 -6.31
CA VAL A 55 27.87 -9.40 -7.70
C VAL A 55 26.85 -10.33 -8.35
N ILE A 56 25.86 -9.76 -9.03
CA ILE A 56 24.88 -10.52 -9.80
C ILE A 56 24.91 -10.06 -11.25
N ARG A 57 24.41 -10.91 -12.14
CA ARG A 57 24.09 -10.58 -13.52
C ARG A 57 22.67 -11.05 -13.80
N SER A 58 21.71 -10.11 -13.89
CA SER A 58 20.31 -10.49 -14.07
C SER A 58 20.12 -11.18 -15.42
N ALA A 59 19.46 -12.34 -15.44
CA ALA A 59 19.26 -13.12 -16.67
C ALA A 59 18.12 -12.57 -17.54
N ALA A 60 17.18 -11.83 -16.95
CA ALA A 60 15.96 -11.40 -17.62
C ALA A 60 15.40 -10.12 -16.98
N ARG A 61 14.65 -9.35 -17.78
CA ARG A 61 13.75 -8.30 -17.29
C ARG A 61 12.33 -8.69 -17.67
N LEU A 62 11.49 -8.92 -16.66
CA LEU A 62 10.11 -9.36 -16.85
C LEU A 62 9.14 -8.30 -16.30
N SER A 63 7.99 -8.14 -16.94
CA SER A 63 6.84 -7.43 -16.37
C SER A 63 5.98 -8.36 -15.52
N TYR A 64 5.11 -7.81 -14.68
CA TYR A 64 4.17 -8.62 -13.89
C TYR A 64 3.21 -9.39 -14.80
N GLU A 65 2.71 -8.74 -15.84
CA GLU A 65 1.81 -9.33 -16.83
C GLU A 65 2.44 -10.55 -17.52
N GLN A 66 3.71 -10.45 -17.93
CA GLN A 66 4.45 -11.57 -18.51
C GLN A 66 4.58 -12.75 -17.54
N VAL A 67 4.83 -12.48 -16.26
CA VAL A 67 4.96 -13.53 -15.23
C VAL A 67 3.60 -14.16 -14.94
N ASP A 68 2.53 -13.36 -14.86
CA ASP A 68 1.17 -13.87 -14.70
C ASP A 68 0.79 -14.78 -15.88
N ASP A 69 1.00 -14.33 -17.12
CA ASP A 69 0.68 -15.11 -18.31
C ASP A 69 1.49 -16.41 -18.40
N LEU A 70 2.76 -16.41 -17.98
CA LEU A 70 3.58 -17.63 -17.88
C LEU A 70 3.02 -18.60 -16.83
N LEU A 71 2.73 -18.11 -15.63
CA LEU A 71 2.23 -18.93 -14.52
C LEU A 71 0.80 -19.46 -14.77
N GLU A 72 0.03 -18.79 -15.63
CA GLU A 72 -1.30 -19.20 -16.06
C GLU A 72 -1.28 -20.07 -17.35
N GLY A 73 -0.11 -20.27 -17.96
CA GLY A 73 0.03 -21.04 -19.20
C GLY A 73 -0.50 -20.34 -20.45
N LYS A 74 -0.75 -19.02 -20.38
CA LYS A 74 -1.19 -18.18 -21.51
C LYS A 74 -0.05 -17.75 -22.42
N MET A 75 1.17 -17.69 -21.88
CA MET A 75 2.39 -17.40 -22.63
C MET A 75 3.31 -18.62 -22.63
N SER A 76 3.83 -18.99 -23.81
CA SER A 76 4.85 -20.04 -23.91
C SER A 76 6.19 -19.52 -23.41
N GLN A 77 6.96 -20.39 -22.75
CA GLN A 77 8.35 -20.12 -22.38
C GLN A 77 9.21 -19.73 -23.59
N ASP A 78 8.88 -20.19 -24.80
CA ASP A 78 9.62 -19.87 -26.02
C ASP A 78 9.46 -18.40 -26.45
N SER A 79 8.46 -17.70 -25.91
CA SER A 79 8.24 -16.27 -26.16
C SER A 79 9.17 -15.36 -25.34
N LEU A 80 9.94 -15.95 -24.42
CA LEU A 80 10.91 -15.25 -23.59
C LEU A 80 12.13 -14.82 -24.42
N VAL A 81 12.33 -13.51 -24.58
CA VAL A 81 13.49 -12.93 -25.29
C VAL A 81 14.74 -12.95 -24.40
N MET A 82 15.19 -14.14 -24.01
CA MET A 82 16.38 -14.35 -23.19
C MET A 82 16.86 -15.80 -23.28
N GLY A 83 18.18 -15.97 -23.33
CA GLY A 83 18.85 -17.27 -23.18
C GLY A 83 18.51 -18.30 -24.26
N ASP A 84 18.96 -19.54 -24.04
CA ASP A 84 18.53 -20.70 -24.81
C ASP A 84 17.28 -21.36 -24.18
N ALA A 85 16.72 -22.37 -24.85
CA ALA A 85 15.53 -23.09 -24.38
C ALA A 85 15.72 -23.72 -22.98
N THR A 86 16.95 -24.10 -22.61
CA THR A 86 17.24 -24.66 -21.28
C THR A 86 17.14 -23.57 -20.21
N GLN A 87 17.68 -22.39 -20.49
CA GLN A 87 17.61 -21.24 -19.60
C GLN A 87 16.18 -20.71 -19.45
N GLN A 88 15.40 -20.68 -20.54
CA GLN A 88 13.99 -20.34 -20.51
C GLN A 88 13.19 -21.30 -19.61
N SER A 89 13.39 -22.61 -19.77
CA SER A 89 12.72 -23.62 -18.94
C SER A 89 13.14 -23.53 -17.47
N ALA A 90 14.43 -23.28 -17.19
CA ALA A 90 14.92 -23.09 -15.84
C ALA A 90 14.31 -21.85 -15.16
N LEU A 91 14.13 -20.75 -15.91
CA LEU A 91 13.49 -19.53 -15.42
C LEU A 91 12.02 -19.79 -15.06
N VAL A 92 11.26 -20.47 -15.92
CA VAL A 92 9.86 -20.82 -15.64
C VAL A 92 9.74 -21.69 -14.38
N ARG A 93 10.56 -22.74 -14.27
CA ARG A 93 10.60 -23.59 -13.05
C ARG A 93 10.94 -22.80 -11.79
N MET A 94 11.84 -21.82 -11.89
CA MET A 94 12.17 -20.93 -10.78
C MET A 94 10.96 -20.07 -10.38
N LEU A 95 10.21 -19.54 -11.35
CA LEU A 95 9.00 -18.75 -11.08
C LEU A 95 7.91 -19.62 -10.43
N GLU A 96 7.70 -20.85 -10.90
CA GLU A 96 6.77 -21.80 -10.29
C GLU A 96 7.18 -22.11 -8.83
N THR A 97 8.46 -22.35 -8.59
CA THR A 97 8.99 -22.59 -7.24
C THR A 97 8.77 -21.38 -6.32
N LEU A 98 9.05 -20.17 -6.80
CA LEU A 98 8.82 -18.93 -6.05
C LEU A 98 7.33 -18.73 -5.76
N ASP A 99 6.47 -19.15 -6.68
CA ASP A 99 5.04 -19.09 -6.53
C ASP A 99 4.48 -20.04 -5.47
N GLU A 100 5.01 -21.27 -5.41
CA GLU A 100 4.74 -22.22 -4.32
C GLU A 100 5.20 -21.67 -2.96
N ILE A 101 6.39 -21.07 -2.93
CA ILE A 101 6.92 -20.41 -1.72
C ILE A 101 5.97 -19.29 -1.31
N ARG A 102 5.52 -18.44 -2.23
CA ARG A 102 4.55 -17.37 -1.97
C ARG A 102 3.29 -17.92 -1.30
N ALA A 103 2.70 -18.99 -1.83
CA ALA A 103 1.48 -19.58 -1.26
C ALA A 103 1.70 -20.11 0.17
N LYS A 104 2.85 -20.74 0.43
CA LYS A 104 3.23 -21.22 1.77
C LYS A 104 3.46 -20.07 2.76
N ARG A 105 4.15 -19.02 2.32
CA ARG A 105 4.42 -17.83 3.13
C ARG A 105 3.16 -17.05 3.50
N GLN A 106 2.21 -16.93 2.57
CA GLN A 106 0.90 -16.33 2.85
C GLN A 106 0.15 -17.10 3.96
N LYS A 107 0.17 -18.44 3.92
CA LYS A 107 -0.44 -19.26 4.99
C LYS A 107 0.24 -19.04 6.35
N ILE A 108 1.56 -18.92 6.38
CA ILE A 108 2.31 -18.60 7.62
C ILE A 108 1.91 -17.22 8.16
N ARG A 109 1.88 -16.21 7.29
CA ARG A 109 1.48 -14.84 7.65
C ARG A 109 0.06 -14.79 8.21
N TYR A 110 -0.89 -15.46 7.55
CA TYR A 110 -2.26 -15.56 8.00
C TYR A 110 -2.36 -16.20 9.39
N LYS A 111 -1.68 -17.33 9.61
CA LYS A 111 -1.62 -18.00 10.94
C LYS A 111 -1.07 -17.09 12.03
N ARG A 112 -0.12 -16.20 11.70
CA ARG A 112 0.48 -15.22 12.61
C ARG A 112 -0.42 -13.98 12.86
N GLY A 113 -1.59 -13.89 12.22
CA GLY A 113 -2.49 -12.74 12.35
C GLY A 113 -2.08 -11.54 11.50
N ALA A 114 -1.32 -11.74 10.41
CA ALA A 114 -1.06 -10.67 9.46
C ALA A 114 -2.36 -10.28 8.76
N ILE A 115 -2.69 -8.99 8.80
CA ILE A 115 -3.91 -8.43 8.23
C ILE A 115 -3.63 -8.07 6.77
N ASP A 116 -4.44 -8.61 5.86
CA ASP A 116 -4.32 -8.36 4.42
C ASP A 116 -5.47 -7.51 3.91
N PHE A 117 -5.28 -6.19 3.94
CA PHE A 117 -6.24 -5.25 3.38
C PHE A 117 -6.14 -5.25 1.85
N GLU A 118 -7.31 -5.33 1.20
CA GLU A 118 -7.40 -5.16 -0.24
C GLU A 118 -7.11 -3.70 -0.58
N THR A 119 -6.17 -3.49 -1.50
CA THR A 119 -5.79 -2.16 -1.98
C THR A 119 -5.98 -2.14 -3.49
N VAL A 120 -6.75 -1.17 -3.94
CA VAL A 120 -6.93 -0.89 -5.37
C VAL A 120 -6.16 0.37 -5.68
N GLU A 121 -5.17 0.26 -6.55
CA GLU A 121 -4.38 1.41 -6.98
C GLU A 121 -4.87 1.87 -8.35
N THR A 122 -5.25 3.13 -8.46
CA THR A 122 -5.55 3.76 -9.74
C THR A 122 -4.36 4.55 -10.24
N ARG A 123 -4.15 4.46 -11.56
CA ARG A 123 -3.14 5.26 -12.26
C ARG A 123 -3.76 5.90 -13.48
N MET A 124 -3.70 7.22 -13.54
CA MET A 124 -4.05 7.95 -14.76
C MET A 124 -3.11 7.60 -15.90
N LEU A 125 -3.69 7.26 -17.06
CA LEU A 125 -2.99 7.14 -18.33
C LEU A 125 -2.99 8.52 -18.98
N LEU A 126 -1.82 9.02 -19.36
CA LEU A 126 -1.64 10.34 -19.94
C LEU A 126 -1.06 10.23 -21.35
N ASP A 127 -1.42 11.16 -22.23
CA ASP A 127 -0.74 11.35 -23.51
C ASP A 127 0.60 12.09 -23.35
N VAL A 128 1.26 12.38 -24.47
CA VAL A 128 2.58 13.06 -24.48
C VAL A 128 2.48 14.52 -24.04
N GLU A 129 1.32 15.15 -24.17
CA GLU A 129 1.03 16.49 -23.65
C GLU A 129 0.63 16.47 -22.15
N GLY A 130 0.52 15.29 -21.54
CA GLY A 130 0.14 15.11 -20.14
C GLY A 130 -1.37 15.18 -19.88
N ARG A 131 -2.21 15.09 -20.92
CA ARG A 131 -3.68 15.04 -20.79
C ARG A 131 -4.14 13.62 -20.50
N PRO A 132 -5.14 13.43 -19.63
CA PRO A 132 -5.61 12.10 -19.26
C PRO A 132 -6.41 11.44 -20.39
N THR A 133 -5.99 10.25 -20.79
CA THR A 133 -6.64 9.43 -21.84
C THR A 133 -7.44 8.26 -21.27
N GLY A 134 -7.16 7.86 -20.03
CA GLY A 134 -7.86 6.77 -19.36
C GLY A 134 -7.39 6.53 -17.94
N VAL A 135 -7.96 5.51 -17.31
CA VAL A 135 -7.61 5.07 -15.96
C VAL A 135 -7.21 3.60 -16.01
N SER A 136 -6.01 3.29 -15.52
CA SER A 136 -5.58 1.92 -15.27
C SER A 136 -5.84 1.59 -13.80
N VAL A 137 -6.71 0.60 -13.57
CA VAL A 137 -6.97 0.06 -12.23
C VAL A 137 -6.09 -1.16 -12.03
N ARG A 138 -5.12 -1.05 -11.12
CA ARG A 138 -4.20 -2.14 -10.79
C ARG A 138 -4.74 -2.92 -9.60
N ARG A 139 -4.80 -4.24 -9.78
CA ARG A 139 -5.13 -5.20 -8.73
C ARG A 139 -3.93 -6.08 -8.46
N ARG A 140 -3.87 -6.65 -7.26
CA ARG A 140 -2.86 -7.66 -6.95
C ARG A 140 -3.11 -8.90 -7.80
N THR A 141 -2.05 -9.36 -8.46
CA THR A 141 -2.02 -10.58 -9.27
C THR A 141 -1.13 -11.63 -8.60
N ARG A 142 -0.98 -12.78 -9.24
CA ARG A 142 -0.12 -13.85 -8.76
C ARG A 142 1.34 -13.39 -8.72
N ALA A 143 1.80 -12.73 -9.78
CA ALA A 143 3.14 -12.19 -9.91
C ALA A 143 3.43 -11.05 -8.91
N THR A 144 2.48 -10.13 -8.69
CA THR A 144 2.70 -9.05 -7.70
C THR A 144 2.81 -9.63 -6.29
N ASN A 145 1.96 -10.59 -5.93
CA ASN A 145 1.98 -11.26 -4.63
C ASN A 145 3.29 -12.04 -4.42
N LEU A 146 3.82 -12.67 -5.47
CA LEU A 146 5.11 -13.38 -5.43
C LEU A 146 6.24 -12.45 -5.03
N ILE A 147 6.36 -11.30 -5.70
CA ILE A 147 7.38 -10.31 -5.36
C ILE A 147 7.12 -9.72 -3.97
N GLU A 148 5.87 -9.43 -3.60
CA GLU A 148 5.53 -8.92 -2.28
C GLU A 148 6.03 -9.84 -1.16
N GLU A 149 5.71 -11.14 -1.22
CA GLU A 149 6.15 -12.12 -0.23
C GLU A 149 7.68 -12.27 -0.18
N ALA A 150 8.35 -12.27 -1.33
CA ALA A 150 9.81 -12.32 -1.37
C ALA A 150 10.44 -11.08 -0.70
N MET A 151 9.88 -9.90 -0.93
CA MET A 151 10.36 -8.66 -0.32
C MET A 151 10.08 -8.62 1.18
N LEU A 152 8.89 -9.06 1.62
CA LEU A 152 8.54 -9.17 3.03
C LEU A 152 9.50 -10.10 3.77
N LEU A 153 9.80 -11.25 3.18
CA LEU A 153 10.72 -12.23 3.74
C LEU A 153 12.13 -11.64 3.93
N ALA A 154 12.65 -10.92 2.93
CA ALA A 154 13.95 -10.26 3.02
C ALA A 154 13.96 -9.14 4.08
N ASN A 155 12.91 -8.32 4.11
CA ASN A 155 12.72 -7.22 5.06
C ASN A 155 12.67 -7.72 6.52
N GLU A 156 11.87 -8.75 6.81
CA GLU A 156 11.77 -9.38 8.13
C GLU A 156 13.10 -10.01 8.54
N SER A 157 13.76 -10.71 7.62
CA SER A 157 15.04 -11.38 7.88
C SER A 157 16.15 -10.40 8.25
N VAL A 158 16.29 -9.31 7.50
CA VAL A 158 17.28 -8.27 7.80
C VAL A 158 16.93 -7.53 9.09
N ALA A 159 15.65 -7.22 9.32
CA ALA A 159 15.21 -6.58 10.56
C ALA A 159 15.56 -7.44 11.79
N LYS A 160 15.30 -8.74 11.71
CA LYS A 160 15.64 -9.70 12.76
C LYS A 160 17.15 -9.80 13.00
N MET A 161 17.96 -9.90 11.94
CA MET A 161 19.43 -9.94 12.06
C MET A 161 20.00 -8.71 12.80
N LEU A 162 19.44 -7.52 12.54
CA LEU A 162 19.84 -6.28 13.19
C LEU A 162 19.29 -6.19 14.63
N ALA A 163 18.03 -6.60 14.83
CA ALA A 163 17.36 -6.53 16.14
C ALA A 163 17.96 -7.51 17.15
N ASP A 164 18.27 -8.75 16.73
CA ASP A 164 18.90 -9.77 17.59
C ASP A 164 20.29 -9.34 18.11
N LYS A 165 20.90 -8.30 17.50
CA LYS A 165 22.19 -7.71 17.89
C LYS A 165 22.07 -6.30 18.48
N ASP A 166 20.86 -5.86 18.80
CA ASP A 166 20.56 -4.51 19.33
C ASP A 166 21.11 -3.36 18.47
N ILE A 167 21.14 -3.56 17.14
CA ILE A 167 21.63 -2.54 16.20
C ILE A 167 20.51 -1.56 15.88
N LYS A 168 20.68 -0.30 16.27
CA LYS A 168 19.76 0.77 15.93
C LYS A 168 19.79 1.09 14.44
N THR A 169 18.63 1.15 13.82
CA THR A 169 18.43 1.53 12.41
C THR A 169 17.00 2.04 12.21
N ALA A 170 16.64 2.40 10.98
CA ALA A 170 15.27 2.79 10.63
C ALA A 170 14.34 1.57 10.53
N TYR A 171 13.85 1.08 11.68
CA TYR A 171 12.80 0.08 11.73
C TYR A 171 11.48 0.67 11.24
N ARG A 172 10.68 -0.14 10.55
CA ARG A 172 9.34 0.23 10.11
C ARG A 172 8.35 -0.32 11.13
N VAL A 173 7.91 0.56 12.02
CA VAL A 173 7.05 0.22 13.16
C VAL A 173 5.60 0.53 12.82
N HIS A 174 4.71 -0.37 13.21
CA HIS A 174 3.26 -0.19 13.12
C HIS A 174 2.64 -0.61 14.45
N GLU A 175 2.14 0.37 15.18
CA GLU A 175 1.44 0.16 16.45
C GLU A 175 0.05 -0.45 16.23
N SER A 176 -0.53 -1.02 17.28
CA SER A 176 -1.94 -1.42 17.28
C SER A 176 -2.87 -0.19 17.21
N PRO A 177 -4.04 -0.33 16.58
CA PRO A 177 -5.12 0.66 16.66
C PRO A 177 -5.46 1.05 18.10
N SER A 178 -5.98 2.27 18.31
CA SER A 178 -6.56 2.62 19.61
C SER A 178 -7.96 1.99 19.74
N PRO A 179 -8.41 1.65 20.97
CA PRO A 179 -9.74 1.10 21.20
C PRO A 179 -10.86 2.01 20.66
N GLU A 180 -10.69 3.33 20.75
CA GLU A 180 -11.68 4.32 20.29
C GLU A 180 -11.80 4.30 18.76
N ALA A 181 -10.68 4.22 18.04
CA ALA A 181 -10.67 4.16 16.58
C ALA A 181 -11.32 2.87 16.06
N LEU A 182 -11.10 1.74 16.75
CA LEU A 182 -11.76 0.49 16.44
C LEU A 182 -13.25 0.55 16.74
N HIS A 183 -13.64 1.04 17.93
CA HIS A 183 -15.04 1.09 18.35
C HIS A 183 -15.90 1.90 17.37
N ALA A 184 -15.44 3.10 16.99
CA ALA A 184 -16.16 3.95 16.04
C ALA A 184 -16.40 3.24 14.70
N GLY A 185 -15.39 2.56 14.14
CA GLY A 185 -15.55 1.82 12.88
C GLY A 185 -16.43 0.58 13.01
N LEU A 186 -16.28 -0.17 14.10
CA LEU A 186 -17.03 -1.41 14.32
C LEU A 186 -18.53 -1.17 14.47
N SER A 187 -18.93 -0.09 15.15
CA SER A 187 -20.35 0.28 15.28
C SER A 187 -21.01 0.47 13.92
N VAL A 188 -20.30 1.06 12.95
CA VAL A 188 -20.77 1.20 11.56
C VAL A 188 -21.01 -0.16 10.92
N LEU A 189 -20.03 -1.06 11.04
CA LEU A 189 -20.08 -2.37 10.40
C LEU A 189 -21.18 -3.26 11.00
N VAL A 190 -21.44 -3.14 12.30
CA VAL A 190 -22.58 -3.80 12.96
C VAL A 190 -23.91 -3.19 12.50
N ALA A 191 -24.01 -1.86 12.43
CA ALA A 191 -25.23 -1.16 12.03
C ALA A 191 -25.68 -1.50 10.60
N ILE A 192 -24.73 -1.67 9.67
CA ILE A 192 -25.03 -2.09 8.29
C ILE A 192 -25.18 -3.61 8.14
N GLY A 193 -25.01 -4.38 9.22
CA GLY A 193 -25.10 -5.85 9.19
C GLY A 193 -23.92 -6.54 8.52
N ALA A 194 -22.78 -5.86 8.37
CA ALA A 194 -21.56 -6.43 7.80
C ALA A 194 -20.72 -7.19 8.84
N LEU A 195 -20.96 -6.98 10.14
CA LEU A 195 -20.35 -7.73 11.24
C LEU A 195 -21.35 -8.08 12.32
N GLU A 196 -21.17 -9.25 12.93
CA GLU A 196 -21.92 -9.63 14.14
C GLU A 196 -21.30 -8.98 15.39
N THR A 197 -22.13 -8.73 16.41
CA THR A 197 -21.68 -8.10 17.68
C THR A 197 -20.55 -8.88 18.36
N GLY A 198 -20.58 -10.22 18.29
CA GLY A 198 -19.52 -11.07 18.84
C GLY A 198 -18.19 -10.96 18.09
N GLU A 199 -18.24 -10.71 16.77
CA GLU A 199 -17.04 -10.48 15.96
C GLU A 199 -16.46 -9.10 16.25
N ALA A 200 -17.32 -8.08 16.33
CA ALA A 200 -16.92 -6.74 16.71
C ALA A 200 -16.25 -6.71 18.10
N ALA A 201 -16.80 -7.45 19.08
CA ALA A 201 -16.20 -7.55 20.41
C ALA A 201 -14.78 -8.13 20.39
N ARG A 202 -14.52 -9.17 19.56
CA ARG A 202 -13.18 -9.74 19.41
C ARG A 202 -12.21 -8.76 18.74
N ILE A 203 -12.65 -8.06 17.70
CA ILE A 203 -11.83 -7.04 17.03
C ILE A 203 -11.49 -5.90 18.01
N ALA A 204 -12.46 -5.44 18.80
CA ALA A 204 -12.25 -4.41 19.81
C ALA A 204 -11.25 -4.84 20.90
N ALA A 205 -11.19 -6.14 21.21
CA ALA A 205 -10.18 -6.73 22.10
C ALA A 205 -8.79 -6.87 21.46
N GLY A 206 -8.61 -6.44 20.20
CA GLY A 206 -7.34 -6.45 19.50
C GLY A 206 -7.00 -7.76 18.78
N ASP A 207 -7.96 -8.68 18.62
CA ASP A 207 -7.78 -9.95 17.91
C ASP A 207 -7.63 -9.72 16.40
N SER A 208 -6.40 -9.83 15.90
CA SER A 208 -6.08 -9.70 14.48
C SER A 208 -6.77 -10.77 13.62
N HIS A 209 -7.00 -11.97 14.15
CA HIS A 209 -7.65 -13.06 13.40
C HIS A 209 -9.14 -12.78 13.22
N ALA A 210 -9.77 -12.07 14.17
CA ALA A 210 -11.13 -11.57 14.00
C ALA A 210 -11.22 -10.52 12.88
N ILE A 211 -10.21 -9.65 12.73
CA ILE A 211 -10.11 -8.70 11.60
C ILE A 211 -9.96 -9.47 10.28
N CYS A 212 -9.08 -10.47 10.23
CA CYS A 212 -8.91 -11.29 9.03
C CYS A 212 -10.21 -12.02 8.64
N GLY A 213 -10.89 -12.63 9.61
CA GLY A 213 -12.16 -13.32 9.39
C GLY A 213 -13.25 -12.38 8.90
N ALA A 214 -13.33 -11.16 9.44
CA ALA A 214 -14.24 -10.11 8.97
C ALA A 214 -13.98 -9.73 7.50
N LEU A 215 -12.71 -9.50 7.14
CA LEU A 215 -12.33 -9.20 5.76
C LEU A 215 -12.69 -10.36 4.83
N GLU A 216 -12.36 -11.61 5.20
CA GLU A 216 -12.65 -12.80 4.40
C GLU A 216 -14.15 -13.03 4.20
N LYS A 217 -14.96 -12.94 5.26
CA LYS A 217 -16.43 -13.07 5.17
C LYS A 217 -17.06 -12.00 4.31
N SER A 218 -16.51 -10.79 4.33
CA SER A 218 -17.02 -9.69 3.52
C SER A 218 -16.73 -9.86 2.02
N ARG A 219 -15.73 -10.66 1.62
CA ARG A 219 -15.35 -10.84 0.21
C ARG A 219 -16.52 -11.38 -0.60
N GLY A 220 -16.75 -10.77 -1.77
CA GLY A 220 -17.87 -11.14 -2.65
C GLY A 220 -19.23 -10.59 -2.23
N THR A 221 -19.33 -9.92 -1.07
CA THR A 221 -20.55 -9.21 -0.65
C THR A 221 -20.52 -7.74 -1.09
N GLY A 222 -21.68 -7.07 -1.07
CA GLY A 222 -21.77 -5.62 -1.32
C GLY A 222 -21.00 -4.76 -0.31
N TYR A 223 -20.71 -5.30 0.88
CA TYR A 223 -20.04 -4.58 1.97
C TYR A 223 -18.51 -4.72 1.95
N ALA A 224 -17.93 -5.53 1.06
CA ALA A 224 -16.48 -5.80 1.03
C ALA A 224 -15.63 -4.51 1.07
N ARG A 225 -15.98 -3.53 0.23
CA ARG A 225 -15.28 -2.23 0.16
C ARG A 225 -15.37 -1.46 1.46
N VAL A 226 -16.56 -1.41 2.08
CA VAL A 226 -16.82 -0.68 3.31
C VAL A 226 -16.10 -1.32 4.49
N VAL A 227 -16.20 -2.65 4.65
CA VAL A 227 -15.51 -3.40 5.70
C VAL A 227 -14.01 -3.17 5.61
N ASN A 228 -13.44 -3.29 4.40
CA ASN A 228 -12.03 -3.03 4.17
C ASN A 228 -11.64 -1.58 4.51
N ALA A 229 -12.38 -0.59 4.01
CA ALA A 229 -12.09 0.83 4.22
C ALA A 229 -12.19 1.25 5.70
N VAL A 230 -13.24 0.81 6.40
CA VAL A 230 -13.47 1.15 7.81
C VAL A 230 -12.40 0.52 8.71
N LEU A 231 -12.12 -0.78 8.55
CA LEU A 231 -11.10 -1.47 9.34
C LEU A 231 -9.69 -0.93 9.05
N LEU A 232 -9.42 -0.54 7.80
CA LEU A 232 -8.16 0.09 7.40
C LEU A 232 -8.01 1.49 8.02
N ARG A 233 -9.08 2.31 8.02
CA ARG A 233 -9.09 3.66 8.61
C ARG A 233 -8.86 3.65 10.12
N ALA A 234 -9.28 2.58 10.80
CA ALA A 234 -9.00 2.39 12.22
C ALA A 234 -7.52 2.05 12.50
N GLN A 235 -6.75 1.59 11.50
CA GLN A 235 -5.33 1.28 11.69
C GLN A 235 -4.49 2.54 11.87
N LYS A 236 -3.45 2.42 12.71
CA LYS A 236 -2.41 3.45 12.78
C LYS A 236 -1.55 3.42 11.52
N ARG A 237 -0.98 4.56 11.16
CA ARG A 237 -0.02 4.61 10.05
C ARG A 237 1.34 4.11 10.54
N ALA A 238 1.99 3.25 9.76
CA ALA A 238 3.35 2.84 10.06
C ALA A 238 4.34 4.02 9.93
N ILE A 239 5.35 4.05 10.80
CA ILE A 239 6.38 5.09 10.87
C ILE A 239 7.77 4.47 10.96
N TYR A 240 8.80 5.27 10.69
CA TYR A 240 10.17 4.87 10.96
C TYR A 240 10.56 5.24 12.39
N LEU A 241 11.16 4.30 13.11
CA LEU A 241 11.71 4.51 14.45
C LEU A 241 13.12 3.92 14.56
N PRO A 242 14.01 4.51 15.39
CA PRO A 242 15.39 4.03 15.59
C PRO A 242 15.47 2.70 16.34
N VAL A 243 14.38 2.28 16.98
CA VAL A 243 14.29 1.09 17.83
C VAL A 243 13.15 0.23 17.32
N ASN A 244 13.36 -1.09 17.33
CA ASN A 244 12.34 -2.04 16.95
C ASN A 244 11.21 -2.08 17.98
N GLN A 245 9.96 -1.97 17.52
CA GLN A 245 8.75 -2.13 18.33
C GLN A 245 7.72 -3.07 17.65
N GLY A 246 8.16 -3.82 16.63
CA GLY A 246 7.29 -4.70 15.86
C GLY A 246 6.40 -3.98 14.84
N HIS A 247 5.62 -4.76 14.11
CA HIS A 247 4.72 -4.30 13.08
C HIS A 247 3.38 -5.05 13.15
N TYR A 248 2.40 -4.43 13.82
CA TYR A 248 1.10 -5.03 14.14
C TYR A 248 0.38 -5.60 12.91
N ALA A 249 0.18 -4.81 11.85
CA ALA A 249 -0.55 -5.28 10.66
C ALA A 249 0.12 -6.46 9.93
N LEU A 250 1.44 -6.65 10.08
CA LEU A 250 2.16 -7.78 9.50
C LEU A 250 2.29 -8.95 10.49
N GLY A 251 1.89 -8.76 11.76
CA GLY A 251 2.19 -9.67 12.86
C GLY A 251 3.69 -9.87 13.12
N ALA A 252 4.55 -8.98 12.62
CA ALA A 252 6.00 -9.17 12.64
C ALA A 252 6.63 -8.62 13.94
N SER A 253 7.50 -9.39 14.58
CA SER A 253 8.24 -8.93 15.78
C SER A 253 9.34 -7.92 15.45
N ALA A 254 9.87 -7.95 14.23
CA ALA A 254 10.81 -6.98 13.71
C ALA A 254 10.57 -6.77 12.20
N TYR A 255 10.51 -5.53 11.76
CA TYR A 255 10.34 -5.19 10.35
C TYR A 255 11.11 -3.92 9.98
N CYS A 256 11.72 -3.90 8.81
CA CYS A 256 12.40 -2.73 8.26
C CYS A 256 12.27 -2.76 6.73
N HIS A 257 12.32 -1.60 6.09
CA HIS A 257 12.42 -1.56 4.64
C HIS A 257 13.88 -1.72 4.23
N PHE A 258 14.18 -2.77 3.47
CA PHE A 258 15.52 -3.10 2.98
C PHE A 258 15.60 -3.15 1.44
N THR A 259 14.48 -3.46 0.79
CA THR A 259 14.43 -3.88 -0.62
C THR A 259 14.31 -2.76 -1.65
N SER A 260 14.34 -1.47 -1.26
CA SER A 260 14.22 -0.34 -2.19
C SER A 260 15.12 0.87 -1.86
N PRO A 261 16.45 0.67 -1.69
CA PRO A 261 17.40 1.75 -1.35
C PRO A 261 17.50 2.86 -2.41
N ILE A 262 17.11 2.61 -3.65
CA ILE A 262 17.14 3.61 -4.73
C ILE A 262 16.08 4.71 -4.52
N ARG A 263 14.97 4.39 -3.85
CA ARG A 263 13.80 5.29 -3.73
C ARG A 263 13.38 5.59 -2.29
N ARG A 264 14.02 4.99 -1.30
CA ARG A 264 13.73 5.18 0.13
C ARG A 264 15.03 5.32 0.91
N TYR A 265 15.20 6.44 1.60
CA TYR A 265 16.38 6.69 2.42
C TYR A 265 16.47 5.77 3.65
N PRO A 266 15.37 5.35 4.31
CA PRO A 266 15.42 4.34 5.37
C PRO A 266 16.11 3.05 4.95
N ASP A 267 15.85 2.55 3.74
CA ASP A 267 16.53 1.37 3.19
C ASP A 267 18.05 1.61 3.06
N ILE A 268 18.51 2.82 2.72
CA ILE A 268 19.94 3.16 2.73
C ILE A 268 20.52 3.07 4.15
N LEU A 269 19.79 3.55 5.17
CA LEU A 269 20.22 3.44 6.57
C LEU A 269 20.33 1.98 7.01
N VAL A 270 19.35 1.15 6.63
CA VAL A 270 19.38 -0.30 6.88
C VAL A 270 20.54 -0.97 6.16
N HIS A 271 20.81 -0.63 4.89
CA HIS A 271 21.95 -1.14 4.14
C HIS A 271 23.30 -0.78 4.79
N ARG A 272 23.43 0.45 5.31
CA ARG A 272 24.63 0.88 6.05
C ARG A 272 24.79 0.08 7.34
N ALA A 273 23.74 -0.04 8.14
CA ALA A 273 23.76 -0.82 9.38
C ALA A 273 24.12 -2.30 9.12
N LEU A 274 23.54 -2.90 8.08
CA LEU A 274 23.83 -4.29 7.70
C LEU A 274 25.27 -4.47 7.20
N LYS A 275 25.80 -3.54 6.39
CA LYS A 275 27.21 -3.58 5.94
C LYS A 275 28.18 -3.44 7.10
N SER A 276 27.88 -2.56 8.06
CA SER A 276 28.65 -2.42 9.31
C SER A 276 28.68 -3.72 10.10
N LEU A 277 27.51 -4.36 10.26
CA LEU A 277 27.42 -5.67 10.90
C LEU A 277 28.27 -6.73 10.18
N LEU A 278 28.22 -6.78 8.85
CA LEU A 278 28.99 -7.74 8.04
C LEU A 278 30.50 -7.50 8.10
N ALA A 279 30.94 -6.26 8.34
CA ALA A 279 32.34 -5.92 8.54
C ALA A 279 32.86 -6.26 9.95
N GLY A 280 32.03 -6.84 10.82
CA GLY A 280 32.41 -7.17 12.20
C GLY A 280 32.60 -5.94 13.09
N GLU A 281 32.02 -4.80 12.69
CA GLU A 281 32.14 -3.56 13.43
C GLU A 281 31.39 -3.66 14.76
N LYS A 282 32.05 -3.32 15.87
CA LYS A 282 31.41 -3.32 17.19
C LYS A 282 30.33 -2.24 17.26
N PRO A 283 29.17 -2.52 17.88
CA PRO A 283 28.18 -1.50 18.21
C PRO A 283 28.81 -0.36 19.01
N VAL A 284 28.28 0.85 18.86
CA VAL A 284 28.72 1.99 19.67
C VAL A 284 28.27 1.74 21.11
N GLU A 285 29.22 1.78 22.05
CA GLU A 285 28.92 1.56 23.47
C GLU A 285 27.97 2.65 24.00
N LYS A 286 26.98 2.24 24.82
CA LYS A 286 26.05 3.17 25.48
C LYS A 286 26.84 4.18 26.33
N GLY A 287 26.79 5.45 25.94
CA GLY A 287 27.48 6.56 26.65
C GLY A 287 28.80 7.01 26.03
N ALA A 288 29.24 6.42 24.91
CA ALA A 288 30.45 6.86 24.21
C ALA A 288 30.39 8.36 23.82
N ARG A 289 31.46 9.10 24.13
CA ARG A 289 31.61 10.53 23.77
C ARG A 289 32.32 10.65 22.43
N VAL A 290 31.86 11.57 21.58
CA VAL A 290 32.40 11.87 20.24
C VAL A 290 33.92 12.13 20.26
N GLY A 291 34.45 12.68 21.37
CA GLY A 291 35.87 12.98 21.54
C GLY A 291 36.78 11.76 21.80
N GLN A 292 36.24 10.56 22.05
CA GLN A 292 37.03 9.36 22.38
C GLN A 292 37.05 8.30 21.26
N ALA A 293 36.33 8.52 20.17
CA ALA A 293 36.24 7.57 19.06
C ALA A 293 37.30 7.87 17.99
N LYS A 294 37.94 6.83 17.43
CA LYS A 294 38.72 6.94 16.16
C LYS A 294 37.82 7.52 15.05
N SER A 295 38.39 8.05 13.96
CA SER A 295 37.66 8.71 12.85
C SER A 295 36.38 7.97 12.42
N ASP A 296 36.47 6.65 12.28
CA ASP A 296 35.36 5.80 11.82
C ASP A 296 34.28 5.58 12.90
N GLY A 297 34.66 5.60 14.18
CA GLY A 297 33.72 5.52 15.30
C GLY A 297 32.98 6.84 15.54
N LYS A 298 33.61 7.98 15.22
CA LYS A 298 33.01 9.32 15.34
C LYS A 298 31.81 9.47 14.39
N ALA A 299 31.98 9.10 13.12
CA ALA A 299 30.91 9.16 12.12
C ALA A 299 29.72 8.25 12.48
N ARG A 300 29.97 7.07 13.07
CA ARG A 300 28.90 6.17 13.53
C ARG A 300 28.12 6.71 14.71
N LEU A 301 28.80 7.26 15.70
CA LEU A 301 28.14 7.87 16.85
C LEU A 301 27.32 9.10 16.44
N GLU A 302 27.82 9.91 15.50
CA GLU A 302 27.06 11.01 14.92
C GLU A 302 25.81 10.51 14.16
N GLN A 303 25.95 9.44 13.37
CA GLN A 303 24.82 8.83 12.67
C GLN A 303 23.77 8.26 13.64
N GLU A 304 24.20 7.58 14.71
CA GLU A 304 23.28 7.04 15.72
C GLU A 304 22.54 8.16 16.46
N ARG A 305 23.22 9.26 16.79
CA ARG A 305 22.60 10.46 17.40
C ARG A 305 21.61 11.14 16.46
N ALA A 306 21.90 11.16 15.16
CA ALA A 306 21.02 11.73 14.15
C ALA A 306 19.83 10.81 13.79
N LEU A 307 19.91 9.51 14.10
CA LEU A 307 18.95 8.51 13.65
C LEU A 307 17.48 8.81 14.04
N PRO A 308 17.15 9.26 15.27
CA PRO A 308 15.77 9.62 15.61
C PRO A 308 15.22 10.74 14.70
N GLN A 309 16.01 11.80 14.46
CA GLN A 309 15.62 12.90 13.60
C GLN A 309 15.48 12.46 12.13
N LEU A 310 16.39 11.60 11.65
CA LEU A 310 16.32 11.03 10.31
C LEU A 310 15.06 10.18 10.13
N CYS A 311 14.70 9.36 11.12
CA CYS A 311 13.48 8.54 11.10
C CYS A 311 12.22 9.41 11.07
N ALA A 312 12.16 10.45 11.91
CA ALA A 312 11.06 11.42 11.92
C ALA A 312 10.91 12.13 10.56
N THR A 313 12.02 12.63 10.01
CA THR A 313 12.06 13.30 8.71
C THR A 313 11.64 12.37 7.57
N CYS A 314 12.06 11.10 7.59
CA CYS A 314 11.65 10.12 6.59
C CYS A 314 10.15 9.85 6.65
N SER A 315 9.59 9.69 7.86
CA SER A 315 8.16 9.47 8.07
C SER A 315 7.32 10.68 7.62
N GLU A 316 7.77 11.89 7.95
CA GLU A 316 7.10 13.13 7.50
C GLU A 316 7.11 13.26 5.98
N ARG A 317 8.27 13.08 5.34
CA ARG A 317 8.41 13.25 3.89
C ARG A 317 7.68 12.16 3.10
N GLU A 318 7.58 10.95 3.63
CA GLU A 318 6.67 9.92 3.09
C GLU A 318 5.22 10.41 3.09
N ARG A 319 4.74 11.02 4.18
CA ARG A 319 3.38 11.56 4.24
C ARG A 319 3.14 12.66 3.21
N VAL A 320 4.10 13.57 3.04
CA VAL A 320 4.04 14.65 2.05
C VAL A 320 4.07 14.08 0.63
N ALA A 321 4.94 13.12 0.34
CA ALA A 321 5.04 12.48 -0.96
C ALA A 321 3.73 11.76 -1.34
N ASP A 322 3.16 10.99 -0.40
CA ASP A 322 1.90 10.27 -0.61
C ASP A 322 0.72 11.25 -0.80
N ALA A 323 0.70 12.36 -0.08
CA ALA A 323 -0.32 13.40 -0.26
C ALA A 323 -0.21 14.06 -1.65
N ALA A 324 1.00 14.45 -2.06
CA ALA A 324 1.24 15.02 -3.38
C ALA A 324 0.88 14.05 -4.52
N ALA A 325 1.23 12.76 -4.39
CA ALA A 325 0.88 11.72 -5.33
C ALA A 325 -0.65 11.57 -5.47
N ARG A 326 -1.36 11.45 -4.34
CA ARG A 326 -2.82 11.36 -4.34
C ARG A 326 -3.48 12.59 -4.95
N THR A 327 -3.06 13.80 -4.55
CA THR A 327 -3.62 15.04 -5.08
C THR A 327 -3.36 15.17 -6.59
N SER A 328 -2.17 14.82 -7.06
CA SER A 328 -1.85 14.82 -8.49
C SER A 328 -2.74 13.85 -9.28
N GLN A 329 -2.98 12.63 -8.76
CA GLN A 329 -3.92 11.69 -9.36
C GLN A 329 -5.36 12.24 -9.37
N LYS A 330 -5.83 12.85 -8.27
CA LYS A 330 -7.17 13.45 -8.19
C LYS A 330 -7.38 14.59 -9.18
N ILE A 331 -6.40 15.47 -9.34
CA ILE A 331 -6.45 16.56 -10.34
C ILE A 331 -6.57 15.98 -11.75
N LYS A 332 -5.75 14.98 -12.09
CA LYS A 332 -5.81 14.34 -13.40
C LYS A 332 -7.08 13.50 -13.61
N MET A 333 -7.64 12.91 -12.55
CA MET A 333 -8.95 12.26 -12.59
C MET A 333 -10.07 13.27 -12.85
N ALA A 334 -10.05 14.43 -12.17
CA ALA A 334 -11.00 15.50 -12.44
C ALA A 334 -10.88 16.01 -13.88
N GLU A 335 -9.67 16.28 -14.37
CA GLU A 335 -9.42 16.65 -15.78
C GLU A 335 -10.01 15.60 -16.75
N PHE A 336 -9.87 14.31 -16.45
CA PHE A 336 -10.46 13.21 -17.24
C PHE A 336 -12.00 13.24 -17.26
N TYR A 337 -12.62 13.67 -16.17
CA TYR A 337 -14.08 13.77 -16.05
C TYR A 337 -14.65 15.09 -16.56
N GLN A 338 -13.84 16.11 -16.84
CA GLN A 338 -14.31 17.39 -17.37
C GLN A 338 -15.04 17.22 -18.70
N SER A 339 -14.51 16.39 -19.61
CA SER A 339 -15.17 16.10 -20.90
C SER A 339 -16.28 15.05 -20.78
N ARG A 340 -16.59 14.59 -19.57
CA ARG A 340 -17.55 13.51 -19.25
C ARG A 340 -18.70 13.99 -18.38
N ILE A 341 -18.87 15.31 -18.24
CA ILE A 341 -20.02 15.88 -17.57
C ILE A 341 -21.30 15.41 -18.29
N GLY A 342 -22.27 14.94 -17.51
CA GLY A 342 -23.49 14.32 -18.00
C GLY A 342 -23.43 12.79 -18.13
N GLU A 343 -22.26 12.16 -18.07
CA GLU A 343 -22.16 10.69 -18.09
C GLU A 343 -22.74 10.09 -16.81
N GLU A 344 -23.45 8.97 -16.97
CA GLU A 344 -23.98 8.20 -15.86
C GLU A 344 -23.11 6.99 -15.56
N ALA A 345 -22.86 6.73 -14.28
CA ALA A 345 -22.08 5.59 -13.83
C ALA A 345 -22.65 5.02 -12.54
N TRP A 346 -22.44 3.72 -12.34
CA TRP A 346 -22.68 3.09 -11.07
C TRP A 346 -21.49 3.31 -10.13
N GLY A 347 -21.81 3.52 -8.85
CA GLY A 347 -20.84 3.63 -7.79
C GLY A 347 -21.35 3.04 -6.48
N THR A 348 -20.45 3.00 -5.51
CA THR A 348 -20.73 2.60 -4.13
C THR A 348 -20.53 3.79 -3.22
N ILE A 349 -21.46 4.00 -2.28
CA ILE A 349 -21.30 5.00 -1.22
C ILE A 349 -20.19 4.52 -0.26
N ASP A 350 -19.08 5.24 -0.22
CA ASP A 350 -17.93 4.91 0.64
C ASP A 350 -17.82 5.81 1.88
N GLY A 351 -18.64 6.86 1.96
CA GLY A 351 -18.73 7.76 3.09
C GLY A 351 -20.06 8.48 3.13
N VAL A 352 -20.57 8.70 4.35
CA VAL A 352 -21.80 9.45 4.58
C VAL A 352 -21.51 10.52 5.62
N GLU A 353 -21.74 11.77 5.23
CA GLU A 353 -21.59 12.94 6.09
C GLU A 353 -22.90 13.74 6.09
N ARG A 354 -23.05 14.65 7.07
CA ARG A 354 -24.24 15.52 7.16
C ARG A 354 -24.54 16.31 5.89
N PHE A 355 -23.51 16.65 5.12
CA PHE A 355 -23.62 17.46 3.91
C PHE A 355 -23.74 16.65 2.61
N GLY A 356 -23.58 15.33 2.64
CA GLY A 356 -23.67 14.52 1.42
C GLY A 356 -23.08 13.13 1.51
N LEU A 357 -23.04 12.48 0.35
CA LEU A 357 -22.54 11.12 0.15
C LEU A 357 -21.25 11.18 -0.66
N PHE A 358 -20.21 10.50 -0.19
CA PHE A 358 -19.05 10.21 -1.02
C PHE A 358 -19.32 8.91 -1.80
N VAL A 359 -19.12 8.98 -3.11
CA VAL A 359 -19.39 7.89 -4.04
C VAL A 359 -18.14 7.59 -4.84
N THR A 360 -17.73 6.32 -4.83
CA THR A 360 -16.65 5.80 -5.67
C THR A 360 -17.24 5.05 -6.86
N LEU A 361 -16.88 5.47 -8.08
CA LEU A 361 -17.32 4.84 -9.33
C LEU A 361 -16.63 3.49 -9.59
N ASP A 362 -17.33 2.52 -10.21
CA ASP A 362 -16.77 1.17 -10.32
C ASP A 362 -15.65 1.01 -11.35
N ALA A 363 -15.80 1.66 -12.50
CA ALA A 363 -14.90 1.47 -13.62
C ALA A 363 -13.55 2.16 -13.39
N THR A 364 -13.59 3.35 -12.80
CA THR A 364 -12.44 4.24 -12.66
C THR A 364 -11.97 4.43 -11.23
N TYR A 365 -12.76 4.01 -10.24
CA TYR A 365 -12.56 4.36 -8.82
C TYR A 365 -12.39 5.86 -8.60
N ALA A 366 -13.04 6.67 -9.44
CA ALA A 366 -13.14 8.11 -9.20
C ALA A 366 -14.06 8.35 -8.00
N GLU A 367 -13.55 9.09 -7.03
CA GLU A 367 -14.30 9.56 -5.86
C GLU A 367 -14.96 10.90 -6.20
N GLY A 368 -16.23 11.05 -5.84
CA GLY A 368 -16.93 12.32 -5.96
C GLY A 368 -18.00 12.50 -4.88
N LEU A 369 -18.50 13.72 -4.77
CA LEU A 369 -19.47 14.13 -3.76
C LEU A 369 -20.86 14.28 -4.38
N LEU A 370 -21.86 13.64 -3.78
CA LEU A 370 -23.26 13.90 -4.03
C LEU A 370 -23.81 14.70 -2.85
N HIS A 371 -24.12 15.97 -3.06
CA HIS A 371 -24.52 16.86 -1.98
C HIS A 371 -25.94 16.54 -1.49
N VAL A 372 -26.20 16.69 -0.19
CA VAL A 372 -27.49 16.30 0.43
C VAL A 372 -28.69 17.01 -0.21
N LYS A 373 -28.51 18.27 -0.63
CA LYS A 373 -29.53 19.08 -1.33
C LYS A 373 -30.00 18.48 -2.67
N ASP A 374 -29.18 17.62 -3.26
CA ASP A 374 -29.44 17.05 -4.58
C ASP A 374 -30.05 15.64 -4.52
N LEU A 375 -30.17 15.05 -3.32
CA LEU A 375 -30.75 13.72 -3.13
C LEU A 375 -32.27 13.69 -3.29
N GLY A 376 -32.94 14.83 -3.14
CA GLY A 376 -34.38 14.98 -3.27
C GLY A 376 -34.87 16.34 -2.78
N GLN A 377 -36.18 16.58 -2.91
CA GLN A 377 -36.83 17.81 -2.44
C GLN A 377 -37.34 17.71 -0.99
N GLU A 378 -37.06 16.61 -0.30
CA GLU A 378 -37.49 16.38 1.08
C GLU A 378 -36.42 16.78 2.11
N TRP A 379 -36.82 16.87 3.38
CA TRP A 379 -35.88 17.02 4.47
C TRP A 379 -35.11 15.71 4.70
N ILE A 380 -33.79 15.81 4.71
CA ILE A 380 -32.90 14.67 4.88
C ILE A 380 -32.20 14.81 6.24
N ARG A 381 -32.49 13.86 7.13
CA ARG A 381 -31.87 13.75 8.45
C ARG A 381 -30.61 12.90 8.37
N TYR A 382 -29.54 13.37 9.00
CA TYR A 382 -28.35 12.55 9.27
C TYR A 382 -28.52 11.77 10.57
N ASP A 383 -28.29 10.47 10.50
CA ASP A 383 -28.27 9.57 11.65
C ASP A 383 -26.81 9.29 12.02
N GLU A 384 -26.35 9.86 13.14
CA GLU A 384 -24.97 9.75 13.61
C GLU A 384 -24.62 8.35 14.11
N GLU A 385 -25.59 7.63 14.67
CA GLU A 385 -25.36 6.29 15.21
C GLU A 385 -25.25 5.27 14.08
N GLN A 386 -26.09 5.40 13.05
CA GLN A 386 -26.11 4.48 11.90
C GLN A 386 -25.27 4.96 10.71
N LEU A 387 -24.66 6.15 10.80
CA LEU A 387 -23.91 6.83 9.72
C LEU A 387 -24.64 6.80 8.37
N MET A 388 -25.87 7.30 8.36
CA MET A 388 -26.74 7.26 7.19
C MET A 388 -27.57 8.51 7.03
N LEU A 389 -27.97 8.79 5.78
CA LEU A 389 -28.96 9.82 5.48
C LEU A 389 -30.34 9.17 5.32
N ILE A 390 -31.36 9.83 5.86
CA ILE A 390 -32.75 9.36 5.86
C ILE A 390 -33.66 10.47 5.37
N GLY A 391 -34.41 10.22 4.30
CA GLY A 391 -35.50 11.08 3.87
C GLY A 391 -36.67 10.97 4.85
N GLU A 392 -37.11 12.08 5.44
CA GLU A 392 -38.19 12.06 6.44
C GLU A 392 -39.56 11.73 5.86
N ALA A 393 -39.82 12.11 4.61
CA ALA A 393 -41.11 11.87 3.98
C ALA A 393 -41.18 10.49 3.32
N THR A 394 -40.11 10.10 2.62
CA THR A 394 -40.08 8.83 1.87
C THR A 394 -39.59 7.65 2.70
N GLY A 395 -38.89 7.91 3.81
CA GLY A 395 -38.15 6.89 4.55
C GLY A 395 -36.98 6.31 3.78
N LYS A 396 -36.59 6.88 2.63
CA LYS A 396 -35.46 6.41 1.81
C LYS A 396 -34.16 6.57 2.60
N ARG A 397 -33.28 5.59 2.44
CA ARG A 397 -32.07 5.43 3.23
C ARG A 397 -30.85 5.38 2.32
N TRP A 398 -29.82 6.11 2.68
CA TRP A 398 -28.52 6.06 2.02
C TRP A 398 -27.45 5.76 3.07
N ARG A 399 -26.82 4.59 2.92
CA ARG A 399 -25.86 4.02 3.85
C ARG A 399 -24.55 3.74 3.13
N MET A 400 -23.46 3.65 3.89
CA MET A 400 -22.20 3.14 3.35
C MET A 400 -22.40 1.73 2.79
N GLY A 401 -21.91 1.50 1.57
CA GLY A 401 -22.02 0.23 0.85
C GLY A 401 -23.18 0.17 -0.11
N ASP A 402 -24.17 1.07 0.01
CA ASP A 402 -25.28 1.12 -0.92
C ASP A 402 -24.79 1.44 -2.33
N ARG A 403 -25.49 0.85 -3.29
CA ARG A 403 -25.25 1.01 -4.72
C ARG A 403 -26.12 2.12 -5.24
N ILE A 404 -25.49 3.10 -5.88
CA ILE A 404 -26.18 4.27 -6.41
C ILE A 404 -25.72 4.54 -7.83
N LYS A 405 -26.67 4.89 -8.69
CA LYS A 405 -26.40 5.37 -10.03
C LYS A 405 -26.32 6.89 -9.98
N VAL A 406 -25.19 7.44 -10.42
CA VAL A 406 -24.91 8.87 -10.37
C VAL A 406 -24.61 9.42 -11.76
N ARG A 407 -24.85 10.70 -11.95
CA ARG A 407 -24.47 11.47 -13.13
C ARG A 407 -23.39 12.48 -12.76
N VAL A 408 -22.33 12.57 -13.56
CA VAL A 408 -21.30 13.61 -13.39
C VAL A 408 -21.95 14.97 -13.65
N PHE A 409 -21.94 15.85 -12.65
CA PHE A 409 -22.62 17.14 -12.72
C PHE A 409 -21.66 18.30 -12.90
N ALA A 410 -20.63 18.37 -12.05
CA ALA A 410 -19.63 19.42 -12.10
C ALA A 410 -18.26 18.85 -11.76
N VAL A 411 -17.22 19.54 -12.22
CA VAL A 411 -15.83 19.17 -11.99
C VAL A 411 -15.02 20.43 -11.70
N ILE A 412 -14.25 20.41 -10.62
CA ILE A 412 -13.31 21.48 -10.27
C ILE A 412 -11.90 20.90 -10.33
N ILE A 413 -11.24 21.06 -11.48
CA ILE A 413 -9.94 20.44 -11.78
C ILE A 413 -8.88 20.83 -10.75
N GLU A 414 -8.77 22.12 -10.42
CA GLU A 414 -7.76 22.63 -9.48
C GLU A 414 -7.86 21.98 -8.09
N ARG A 415 -9.06 21.56 -7.70
CA ARG A 415 -9.33 20.87 -6.43
C ARG A 415 -9.32 19.35 -6.55
N GLY A 416 -9.26 18.81 -7.77
CA GLY A 416 -9.46 17.39 -8.03
C GLY A 416 -10.83 16.89 -7.58
N GLN A 417 -11.86 17.74 -7.66
CA GLN A 417 -13.21 17.47 -7.16
C GLN A 417 -14.15 17.14 -8.32
N ILE A 418 -14.97 16.10 -8.11
CA ILE A 418 -16.05 15.69 -9.00
C ILE A 418 -17.33 15.71 -8.18
N ASP A 419 -18.34 16.41 -8.67
CA ASP A 419 -19.65 16.49 -8.05
C ASP A 419 -20.65 15.64 -8.86
N PHE A 420 -21.50 14.94 -8.13
CA PHE A 420 -22.48 14.01 -8.67
C PHE A 420 -23.91 14.46 -8.37
N LEU A 421 -24.82 14.08 -9.27
CA LEU A 421 -26.26 14.07 -9.03
C LEU A 421 -26.78 12.63 -9.06
N PRO A 422 -27.90 12.30 -8.38
CA PRO A 422 -28.59 11.05 -8.61
C PRO A 422 -29.03 10.94 -10.08
N ALA A 423 -28.80 9.80 -10.73
CA ALA A 423 -29.20 9.60 -12.13
C ALA A 423 -30.74 9.61 -12.29
N ASP A 424 -31.47 9.17 -11.26
CA ASP A 424 -32.93 9.04 -11.25
C ASP A 424 -33.67 10.37 -11.04
N VAL A 425 -32.94 11.46 -10.73
CA VAL A 425 -33.53 12.80 -10.55
C VAL A 425 -33.31 13.59 -11.83
N SER A 426 -34.41 14.00 -12.47
CA SER A 426 -34.35 14.97 -13.57
C SER A 426 -33.75 16.27 -13.03
N PRO A 427 -32.74 16.88 -13.69
CA PRO A 427 -32.18 18.14 -13.22
C PRO A 427 -33.33 19.14 -13.07
N GLY A 428 -33.52 19.63 -11.84
CA GLY A 428 -34.52 20.64 -11.56
C GLY A 428 -34.26 21.85 -12.48
N LYS A 429 -35.30 22.29 -13.20
CA LYS A 429 -35.28 23.56 -13.93
C LYS A 429 -34.92 24.68 -12.94
N GLY A 430 -33.66 25.07 -12.88
CA GLY A 430 -33.23 26.03 -11.86
C GLY A 430 -31.77 26.45 -11.89
N PHE A 431 -31.05 26.29 -13.00
CA PHE A 431 -29.78 27.00 -13.21
C PHE A 431 -29.67 27.36 -14.69
N ALA A 432 -30.40 28.40 -15.09
CA ALA A 432 -30.00 29.24 -16.21
C ALA A 432 -29.06 30.33 -15.65
N CYS A 433 -28.05 30.69 -16.44
CA CYS A 433 -27.00 31.65 -16.15
C CYS A 433 -27.47 32.98 -15.54
#